data_AF-Q8YR94-F1
#
_entry.id   AF-Q8YR94-F1
#
_cell.length_a   1.000
_cell.length_b   1.000
_cell.length_c   1.000
_cell.angle_alpha   90.00
_cell.angle_beta   90.00
_cell.angle_gamma   90.00
#
_symmetry.space_group_name_H-M   'P 1'
#
loop_
_entity.id
_entity.type
_entity.pdbx_description
1 polymer ?
#
loop_
_entity_poly.entity_id
_entity_poly.type
_entity_poly.pdbx_seq_one_letter_code
_entity_poly.pdbx_strand_id
1 'polypeptide(L)'
;MKRSLTLGQNPSHLVKITMIVLLSLGSVGVVGGSFFIRKAFITTSQSEIVTDTSRYKEIRHQLWSSQDDIKHFPSEIPAGVKNERLAYAPGSSQTGSYFQVRLKKSPEQIQQLLDQYRKLAKHQYRGGDTNIHANLPNGVPTTFFYTSESAAESFPPSYEILVLNAKDKGRPGFKWNHGDSYGVAIDSSASEIIYWAEKW
;
A
#
# COMPACT_ATOMS: atom_id res chain seq x y z
N MET A 1 -29.14 -20.54 -64.20
CA MET A 1 -29.47 -19.21 -64.78
C MET A 1 -28.37 -18.24 -64.36
N LYS A 2 -27.46 -17.90 -65.27
CA LYS A 2 -27.38 -16.64 -66.06
C LYS A 2 -26.86 -15.42 -65.27
N ARG A 3 -25.55 -15.17 -65.46
CA ARG A 3 -24.76 -13.93 -65.63
C ARG A 3 -25.35 -12.58 -65.19
N SER A 4 -24.49 -11.73 -64.60
CA SER A 4 -23.87 -10.51 -65.21
C SER A 4 -23.54 -9.49 -64.10
N LEU A 5 -22.28 -9.24 -63.73
CA LEU A 5 -21.27 -8.32 -64.29
C LEU A 5 -21.60 -6.81 -64.24
N THR A 6 -20.57 -6.07 -63.78
CA THR A 6 -20.31 -4.61 -63.82
C THR A 6 -20.94 -3.78 -62.69
N LEU A 7 -20.29 -2.80 -62.06
CA LEU A 7 -19.33 -1.83 -62.58
C LEU A 7 -18.25 -1.51 -61.52
N GLY A 8 -17.03 -1.25 -61.97
CA GLY A 8 -16.03 -0.56 -61.16
C GLY A 8 -16.44 0.89 -60.93
N GLN A 9 -16.15 1.40 -59.74
CA GLN A 9 -16.08 2.83 -59.47
C GLN A 9 -14.75 3.11 -58.80
N ASN A 10 -13.80 3.62 -59.59
CA ASN A 10 -12.63 4.29 -59.04
C ASN A 10 -13.12 5.47 -58.18
N PRO A 11 -12.70 5.60 -56.92
CA PRO A 11 -13.06 6.75 -56.12
C PRO A 11 -12.59 8.02 -56.85
N SER A 12 -13.50 9.00 -56.97
CA SER A 12 -13.27 10.26 -57.67
C SER A 12 -12.07 11.00 -57.06
N HIS A 13 -11.40 11.84 -57.86
CA HIS A 13 -10.25 12.63 -57.40
C HIS A 13 -10.53 13.45 -56.13
N LEU A 14 -11.80 13.81 -55.90
CA LEU A 14 -12.27 14.44 -54.67
C LEU A 14 -12.05 13.58 -53.42
N VAL A 15 -12.33 12.27 -53.47
CA VAL A 15 -12.10 11.36 -52.32
C VAL A 15 -10.61 11.23 -52.01
N LYS A 16 -9.74 11.23 -53.03
CA LYS A 16 -8.28 11.22 -52.83
C LYS A 16 -7.77 12.53 -52.24
N ILE A 17 -8.30 13.67 -52.66
CA ILE A 17 -7.94 14.99 -52.11
C ILE A 17 -8.38 15.10 -50.65
N THR A 18 -9.60 14.67 -50.31
CA THR A 18 -10.07 14.66 -48.91
C THR A 18 -9.24 13.73 -48.02
N MET A 19 -8.77 12.59 -48.55
CA MET A 19 -7.94 11.65 -47.80
C MET A 19 -6.50 12.17 -47.58
N ILE A 20 -5.94 12.93 -48.53
CA ILE A 20 -4.64 13.60 -48.36
C ILE A 20 -4.73 14.74 -47.35
N VAL A 21 -5.84 15.49 -47.30
CA VAL A 21 -6.07 16.52 -46.28
C VAL A 21 -6.23 15.89 -44.89
N LEU A 22 -6.97 14.79 -44.76
CA LEU A 22 -7.13 14.09 -43.48
C LEU A 22 -5.83 13.45 -42.98
N LEU A 23 -4.92 13.05 -43.86
CA LEU A 23 -3.60 12.50 -43.50
C LEU A 23 -2.54 13.58 -43.24
N SER A 24 -2.72 14.81 -43.74
CA SER A 24 -1.77 15.93 -43.54
C SER A 24 -2.07 16.81 -42.32
N LEU A 25 -3.21 16.63 -41.65
CA LEU A 25 -3.46 17.18 -40.31
C LEU A 25 -2.78 16.38 -39.19
N GLY A 26 -2.07 15.29 -39.52
CA GLY A 26 -1.34 14.43 -38.58
C GLY A 26 0.08 14.88 -38.22
N SER A 27 0.56 16.03 -38.71
CA SER A 27 1.94 16.42 -38.48
C SER A 27 2.13 17.93 -38.55
N VAL A 28 2.30 18.57 -37.38
CA VAL A 28 3.41 19.48 -37.01
C VAL A 28 3.07 20.26 -35.73
N GLY A 29 3.97 20.17 -34.74
CA GLY A 29 4.08 21.04 -33.56
C GLY A 29 3.63 20.36 -32.26
N VAL A 30 4.47 20.08 -31.25
CA VAL A 30 5.68 20.77 -30.80
C VAL A 30 6.59 19.79 -30.06
N VAL A 31 7.87 19.81 -30.45
CA VAL A 31 9.02 19.33 -29.67
C VAL A 31 9.23 20.32 -28.51
N GLY A 32 9.18 19.84 -27.26
CA GLY A 32 9.49 20.66 -26.08
C GLY A 32 8.45 20.54 -24.97
N GLY A 33 8.42 19.41 -24.29
CA GLY A 33 7.50 19.14 -23.19
C GLY A 33 7.95 17.95 -22.37
N SER A 34 9.23 17.91 -22.00
CA SER A 34 9.64 17.15 -20.83
C SER A 34 8.82 17.67 -19.65
N PHE A 35 8.24 16.75 -18.87
CA PHE A 35 7.41 16.95 -17.67
C PHE A 35 5.88 16.88 -17.90
N PHE A 36 5.25 15.97 -17.13
CA PHE A 36 3.81 15.74 -16.94
C PHE A 36 3.06 14.77 -17.89
N ILE A 37 3.42 13.48 -17.84
CA ILE A 37 2.37 12.43 -17.89
C ILE A 37 2.05 12.06 -16.45
N ARG A 38 1.11 12.79 -15.84
CA ARG A 38 0.43 12.36 -14.60
C ARG A 38 -1.04 12.14 -14.92
N LYS A 39 -1.53 10.98 -14.46
CA LYS A 39 -2.93 10.55 -14.36
C LYS A 39 -3.63 10.13 -15.66
N ALA A 40 -3.38 8.88 -16.05
CA ALA A 40 -4.40 8.02 -16.62
C ALA A 40 -4.27 6.62 -15.98
N PHE A 41 -4.71 6.50 -14.72
CA PHE A 41 -4.97 5.21 -14.08
C PHE A 41 -6.27 5.32 -13.28
N ILE A 42 -7.35 4.82 -13.87
CA ILE A 42 -8.54 4.42 -13.14
C ILE A 42 -8.70 2.91 -13.39
N THR A 43 -9.00 2.19 -12.31
CA THR A 43 -9.49 0.80 -12.21
C THR A 43 -8.53 -0.35 -12.47
N THR A 44 -7.73 -0.69 -11.45
CA THR A 44 -7.82 -1.99 -10.77
C THR A 44 -7.60 -1.78 -9.27
N SER A 45 -8.47 -2.34 -8.44
CA SER A 45 -8.42 -2.33 -6.96
C SER A 45 -7.39 -3.33 -6.44
N GLN A 46 -6.18 -3.31 -6.98
CA GLN A 46 -5.05 -4.05 -6.42
C GLN A 46 -4.32 -3.10 -5.48
N SER A 47 -4.17 -3.50 -4.22
CA SER A 47 -3.19 -2.92 -3.30
C SER A 47 -1.84 -2.85 -4.01
N GLU A 48 -1.47 -1.69 -4.54
CA GLU A 48 -0.11 -1.45 -4.96
C GLU A 48 0.72 -1.32 -3.70
N ILE A 49 1.53 -2.33 -3.37
CA ILE A 49 2.51 -2.22 -2.28
C ILE A 49 3.47 -1.10 -2.69
N VAL A 50 3.27 0.10 -2.15
CA VAL A 50 4.19 1.22 -2.36
C VAL A 50 5.44 0.96 -1.53
N THR A 51 6.47 0.41 -2.16
CA THR A 51 7.79 0.17 -1.57
C THR A 51 8.73 1.36 -1.65
N ASP A 52 8.34 2.41 -2.38
CA ASP A 52 9.10 3.65 -2.51
C ASP A 52 9.05 4.48 -1.22
N THR A 53 10.14 4.45 -0.46
CA THR A 53 10.28 5.18 0.80
C THR A 53 10.20 6.70 0.63
N SER A 54 10.42 7.24 -0.58
CA SER A 54 10.26 8.67 -0.86
C SER A 54 8.82 9.16 -0.66
N ARG A 55 7.84 8.25 -0.76
CA ARG A 55 6.42 8.53 -0.58
C ARG A 55 5.98 8.52 0.88
N TYR A 56 6.88 8.22 1.82
CA TYR A 56 6.56 8.15 3.24
C TYR A 56 5.86 9.41 3.77
N LYS A 57 6.43 10.59 3.48
CA LYS A 57 5.87 11.87 3.96
C LYS A 57 4.47 12.11 3.38
N GLU A 58 4.26 11.79 2.10
CA GLU A 58 2.95 11.86 1.45
C GLU A 58 1.94 10.94 2.15
N ILE A 59 2.29 9.66 2.33
CA ILE A 59 1.38 8.67 2.92
C ILE A 59 1.02 9.03 4.36
N ARG A 60 2.03 9.32 5.19
CA ARG A 60 1.86 9.64 6.60
C ARG A 60 1.03 10.92 6.80
N HIS A 61 1.33 11.98 6.07
CA HIS A 61 0.75 13.30 6.36
C HIS A 61 -0.51 13.62 5.55
N GLN A 62 -0.75 12.93 4.43
CA GLN A 62 -1.82 13.29 3.48
C GLN A 62 -2.77 12.15 3.15
N LEU A 63 -2.26 10.92 2.95
CA LEU A 63 -3.08 9.83 2.41
C LEU A 63 -3.75 8.95 3.47
N TRP A 64 -3.17 8.85 4.67
CA TRP A 64 -3.77 8.06 5.74
C TRP A 64 -4.95 8.79 6.38
N SER A 65 -6.10 8.12 6.47
CA SER A 65 -7.40 8.72 6.80
C SER A 65 -7.54 9.20 8.25
N SER A 66 -6.80 8.62 9.20
CA SER A 66 -6.88 8.96 10.62
C SER A 66 -5.49 9.17 11.18
N GLN A 67 -5.14 10.43 11.45
CA GLN A 67 -3.84 10.77 12.00
C GLN A 67 -3.61 10.15 13.38
N ASP A 68 -4.67 9.92 14.17
CA ASP A 68 -4.57 9.26 15.47
C ASP A 68 -4.02 7.84 15.39
N ASP A 69 -4.39 7.10 14.34
CA ASP A 69 -3.98 5.70 14.14
C ASP A 69 -2.51 5.57 13.74
N ILE A 70 -1.85 6.68 13.36
CA ILE A 70 -0.45 6.71 12.91
C ILE A 70 0.42 7.69 13.71
N LYS A 71 -0.07 8.19 14.85
CA LYS A 71 0.71 9.07 15.74
C LYS A 71 2.01 8.43 16.24
N HIS A 72 2.05 7.10 16.35
CA HIS A 72 3.24 6.35 16.76
C HIS A 72 4.29 6.21 15.65
N PHE A 73 3.95 6.53 14.41
CA PHE A 73 4.92 6.56 13.32
C PHE A 73 5.87 7.75 13.50
N PRO A 74 7.17 7.59 13.19
CA PRO A 74 8.12 8.71 13.23
C PRO A 74 7.64 9.85 12.32
N SER A 75 7.96 11.11 12.61
CA SER A 75 7.52 12.22 11.74
C SER A 75 8.15 12.18 10.35
N GLU A 76 9.39 11.70 10.29
CA GLU A 76 10.21 11.51 9.09
C GLU A 76 11.01 10.22 9.21
N ILE A 77 11.33 9.60 8.08
CA ILE A 77 12.33 8.53 8.06
C ILE A 77 13.72 9.19 7.95
N PRO A 78 14.65 8.93 8.89
CA PRO A 78 15.97 9.55 8.88
C PRO A 78 16.73 9.21 7.60
N ALA A 79 17.31 10.22 6.93
CA ALA A 79 18.10 9.98 5.74
C ALA A 79 19.30 9.05 6.05
N GLY A 80 19.48 8.01 5.23
CA GLY A 80 20.64 7.11 5.32
C GLY A 80 20.45 5.88 6.20
N VAL A 81 19.24 5.54 6.66
CA VAL A 81 19.01 4.21 7.24
C VAL A 81 18.98 3.18 6.11
N LYS A 82 19.93 2.24 6.15
CA LYS A 82 19.94 1.11 5.20
C LYS A 82 18.80 0.15 5.55
N ASN A 83 18.11 -0.36 4.53
CA ASN A 83 17.03 -1.36 4.62
C ASN A 83 15.70 -0.83 5.18
N GLU A 84 15.40 0.44 4.95
CA GLU A 84 14.03 0.93 5.10
C GLU A 84 13.12 0.25 4.10
N ARG A 85 12.00 -0.30 4.57
CA ARG A 85 10.95 -0.84 3.70
C ARG A 85 9.64 -0.18 4.04
N LEU A 86 8.93 0.21 2.99
CA LEU A 86 7.59 0.75 3.06
C LEU A 86 6.62 -0.25 2.45
N ALA A 87 5.45 -0.39 3.07
CA ALA A 87 4.31 -1.06 2.45
C ALA A 87 3.09 -0.19 2.72
N TYR A 88 2.37 0.16 1.67
CA TYR A 88 1.14 0.92 1.81
C TYR A 88 0.15 0.42 0.77
N ALA A 89 -1.10 0.24 1.20
CA ALA A 89 -2.22 0.05 0.31
C ALA A 89 -3.37 0.98 0.69
N PRO A 90 -3.89 1.77 -0.26
CA PRO A 90 -5.11 2.52 -0.03
C PRO A 90 -6.28 1.54 0.12
N GLY A 91 -7.19 1.85 1.04
CA GLY A 91 -8.41 1.07 1.20
C GLY A 91 -9.35 1.28 0.02
N SER A 92 -10.12 0.25 -0.31
CA SER A 92 -11.24 0.33 -1.25
C SER A 92 -12.51 -0.18 -0.58
N SER A 93 -13.67 -0.13 -1.26
CA SER A 93 -14.93 -0.65 -0.70
C SER A 93 -14.92 -2.15 -0.43
N GLN A 94 -13.94 -2.90 -0.96
CA GLN A 94 -13.84 -4.36 -0.85
C GLN A 94 -12.56 -4.84 -0.17
N THR A 95 -11.61 -3.95 0.11
CA THR A 95 -10.31 -4.32 0.67
C THR A 95 -9.87 -3.28 1.67
N GLY A 96 -9.39 -3.75 2.82
CA GLY A 96 -8.83 -2.91 3.86
C GLY A 96 -7.65 -2.04 3.38
N SER A 97 -7.26 -1.10 4.22
CA SER A 97 -6.05 -0.28 4.02
C SER A 97 -4.97 -0.69 5.00
N TYR A 98 -3.72 -0.76 4.57
CA TYR A 98 -2.59 -0.96 5.48
C TYR A 98 -1.48 0.04 5.22
N PHE A 99 -0.73 0.33 6.27
CA PHE A 99 0.49 1.11 6.23
C PHE A 99 1.52 0.49 7.15
N GLN A 100 2.68 0.13 6.61
CA GLN A 100 3.79 -0.48 7.31
C GLN A 100 5.11 0.20 6.96
N VAL A 101 5.93 0.44 7.98
CA VAL A 101 7.30 0.96 7.81
C VAL A 101 8.24 0.12 8.66
N ARG A 102 9.21 -0.51 8.01
CA ARG A 102 10.29 -1.26 8.67
C ARG A 102 11.55 -0.41 8.72
N LEU A 103 12.10 -0.22 9.93
CA LEU A 103 13.32 0.56 10.17
C LEU A 103 14.32 -0.26 10.97
N LYS A 104 15.60 -0.14 10.62
CA LYS A 104 16.71 -0.54 11.50
C LYS A 104 17.13 0.62 12.40
N LYS A 105 17.49 0.30 13.64
CA LYS A 105 18.01 1.26 14.62
C LYS A 105 19.18 0.63 15.39
N SER A 106 19.87 1.40 16.24
CA SER A 106 20.88 0.81 17.10
C SER A 106 20.24 -0.16 18.11
N PRO A 107 20.96 -1.19 18.59
CA PRO A 107 20.44 -2.10 19.62
C PRO A 107 19.91 -1.36 20.85
N GLU A 108 20.60 -0.30 21.28
CA GLU A 108 20.20 0.52 22.43
C GLU A 108 18.87 1.24 22.18
N GLN A 109 18.70 1.81 20.98
CA GLN A 109 17.45 2.46 20.58
C GLN A 109 16.30 1.45 20.49
N ILE A 110 16.56 0.24 19.98
CA ILE A 110 15.54 -0.81 19.90
C ILE A 110 15.12 -1.27 21.29
N GLN A 111 16.07 -1.45 22.20
CA GLN A 111 15.76 -1.82 23.57
C GLN A 111 14.90 -0.75 24.26
N GLN A 112 15.24 0.53 24.08
CA GLN A 112 14.44 1.65 24.60
C GLN A 112 13.01 1.66 24.02
N LEU A 113 12.88 1.47 22.70
CA LEU A 113 11.58 1.42 22.04
C LEU A 113 10.75 0.22 22.50
N LEU A 114 11.39 -0.94 22.68
CA LEU A 114 10.73 -2.14 23.18
C LEU A 114 10.17 -1.91 24.59
N ASP A 115 10.99 -1.36 25.50
CA ASP A 115 10.57 -1.08 26.86
C ASP A 115 9.48 0.00 26.94
N GLN A 116 9.52 0.99 26.03
CA GLN A 116 8.46 1.97 25.88
C GLN A 116 7.16 1.33 25.40
N TYR A 117 7.19 0.60 24.29
CA TYR A 117 5.98 0.08 23.67
C TYR A 117 5.34 -1.06 24.45
N ARG A 118 6.11 -1.88 25.19
CA ARG A 118 5.55 -2.86 26.13
C ARG A 118 4.64 -2.22 27.18
N LYS A 119 4.97 -1.00 27.64
CA LYS A 119 4.17 -0.24 28.61
C LYS A 119 2.90 0.35 28.00
N LEU A 120 2.94 0.67 26.70
CA LEU A 120 1.83 1.30 25.98
C LEU A 120 0.87 0.30 25.34
N ALA A 121 1.35 -0.92 25.04
CA ALA A 121 0.58 -1.93 24.35
C ALA A 121 -0.57 -2.45 25.20
N LYS A 122 -1.74 -2.56 24.58
CA LYS A 122 -2.94 -3.19 25.16
C LYS A 122 -2.97 -4.69 24.94
N HIS A 123 -2.35 -5.16 23.85
CA HIS A 123 -2.18 -6.59 23.55
C HIS A 123 -0.76 -6.86 23.09
N GLN A 124 -0.27 -8.06 23.40
CA GLN A 124 1.09 -8.49 23.08
C GLN A 124 1.07 -9.91 22.51
N TYR A 125 1.79 -10.13 21.42
CA TYR A 125 1.96 -11.44 20.77
C TYR A 125 3.43 -11.68 20.40
N ARG A 126 3.73 -12.92 19.99
CA ARG A 126 5.05 -13.31 19.48
C ARG A 126 4.94 -13.97 18.12
N GLY A 127 5.66 -13.43 17.13
CA GLY A 127 5.60 -13.87 15.74
C GLY A 127 4.18 -13.91 15.19
N GLY A 128 3.94 -14.75 14.20
CA GLY A 128 2.61 -15.02 13.66
C GLY A 128 2.03 -13.90 12.79
N ASP A 129 0.77 -14.05 12.41
CA ASP A 129 0.03 -13.08 11.60
C ASP A 129 -1.32 -12.77 12.23
N THR A 130 -2.05 -11.83 11.60
CA THR A 130 -3.34 -11.35 12.08
C THR A 130 -4.38 -12.47 12.26
N ASN A 131 -4.37 -13.52 11.42
CA ASN A 131 -5.33 -14.62 11.53
C ASN A 131 -5.04 -15.48 12.77
N ILE A 132 -3.76 -15.70 13.08
CA ILE A 132 -3.37 -16.41 14.31
C ILE A 132 -3.80 -15.59 15.54
N HIS A 133 -3.46 -14.30 15.56
CA HIS A 133 -3.70 -13.44 16.72
C HIS A 133 -5.18 -13.22 17.02
N ALA A 134 -6.00 -12.98 15.99
CA ALA A 134 -7.44 -12.73 16.15
C ALA A 134 -8.21 -13.98 16.64
N ASN A 135 -7.70 -15.18 16.37
CA ASN A 135 -8.31 -16.44 16.78
C ASN A 135 -7.96 -16.88 18.21
N LEU A 136 -7.06 -16.18 18.90
CA LEU A 136 -6.76 -16.42 20.31
C LEU A 136 -7.93 -15.95 21.22
N PRO A 137 -8.05 -16.50 22.45
CA PRO A 137 -9.00 -15.96 23.42
C PRO A 137 -8.74 -14.48 23.70
N ASN A 138 -9.76 -13.63 23.50
CA ASN A 138 -9.63 -12.17 23.55
C ASN A 138 -8.57 -11.59 22.58
N GLY A 139 -8.30 -12.34 21.51
CA GLY A 139 -7.43 -11.95 20.41
C GLY A 139 -7.96 -10.73 19.66
N VAL A 140 -7.04 -9.93 19.16
CA VAL A 140 -7.34 -8.79 18.29
C VAL A 140 -6.56 -8.94 16.97
N PRO A 141 -7.13 -8.50 15.84
CA PRO A 141 -6.40 -8.42 14.59
C PRO A 141 -5.17 -7.53 14.73
N THR A 142 -4.09 -7.99 14.13
CA THR A 142 -2.82 -7.27 14.05
C THR A 142 -2.61 -6.87 12.60
N THR A 143 -1.50 -7.30 12.00
CA THR A 143 -1.16 -7.04 10.61
C THR A 143 -0.44 -8.24 10.03
N PHE A 144 -0.46 -8.40 8.72
CA PHE A 144 0.45 -9.28 8.01
C PHE A 144 1.83 -8.63 7.87
N PHE A 145 2.89 -9.41 7.67
CA PHE A 145 4.25 -8.88 7.52
C PHE A 145 4.53 -8.38 6.10
N TYR A 146 3.82 -7.33 5.67
CA TYR A 146 3.90 -6.77 4.31
C TYR A 146 5.29 -6.25 3.91
N THR A 147 6.15 -5.95 4.88
CA THR A 147 7.55 -5.52 4.66
C THR A 147 8.57 -6.66 4.74
N SER A 148 8.10 -7.92 4.78
CA SER A 148 8.94 -9.12 4.74
C SER A 148 9.69 -9.25 3.40
N GLU A 149 10.75 -10.04 3.41
CA GLU A 149 11.41 -10.50 2.17
C GLU A 149 10.91 -11.89 1.74
N SER A 150 10.22 -12.60 2.64
CA SER A 150 9.64 -13.91 2.37
C SER A 150 8.23 -13.77 1.82
N ALA A 151 7.81 -14.77 1.04
CA ALA A 151 6.43 -14.89 0.55
C ALA A 151 5.42 -15.16 1.68
N ALA A 152 5.90 -15.60 2.85
CA ALA A 152 5.07 -15.75 4.03
C ALA A 152 4.90 -14.38 4.70
N GLU A 153 3.71 -13.81 4.63
CA GLU A 153 3.38 -12.53 5.28
C GLU A 153 3.14 -12.69 6.80
N SER A 154 3.95 -13.51 7.47
CA SER A 154 3.85 -13.83 8.90
C SER A 154 5.15 -13.44 9.60
N PHE A 155 5.04 -12.89 10.82
CA PHE A 155 6.21 -12.48 11.59
C PHE A 155 6.97 -13.70 12.15
N PRO A 156 8.31 -13.73 12.06
CA PRO A 156 9.12 -14.73 12.75
C PRO A 156 8.89 -14.71 14.28
N PRO A 157 9.09 -15.84 14.99
CA PRO A 157 8.89 -15.92 16.45
C PRO A 157 9.75 -14.97 17.30
N SER A 158 10.82 -14.41 16.72
CA SER A 158 11.68 -13.41 17.37
C SER A 158 11.01 -12.05 17.55
N TYR A 159 9.96 -11.76 16.79
CA TYR A 159 9.23 -10.50 16.88
C TYR A 159 8.26 -10.48 18.06
N GLU A 160 8.30 -9.38 18.81
CA GLU A 160 7.25 -8.99 19.74
C GLU A 160 6.27 -8.06 19.05
N ILE A 161 5.01 -8.47 18.93
CA ILE A 161 3.95 -7.69 18.29
C ILE A 161 3.16 -6.98 19.38
N LEU A 162 3.24 -5.66 19.38
CA LEU A 162 2.73 -4.78 20.44
C LEU A 162 1.59 -3.92 19.88
N VAL A 163 0.35 -4.32 20.18
CA VAL A 163 -0.85 -3.63 19.69
C VAL A 163 -1.19 -2.48 20.63
N LEU A 164 -1.14 -1.25 20.12
CA LEU A 164 -1.44 -0.05 20.92
C LEU A 164 -2.94 0.17 21.05
N ASN A 165 -3.68 -0.17 20.00
CA ASN A 165 -5.13 -0.17 20.06
C ASN A 165 -5.71 -1.07 18.95
N ALA A 166 -6.90 -1.59 19.21
CA ALA A 166 -7.73 -2.25 18.23
C ALA A 166 -9.19 -1.89 18.51
N LYS A 167 -9.94 -1.53 17.47
CA LYS A 167 -11.35 -1.16 17.56
C LYS A 167 -12.16 -2.07 16.64
N ASP A 168 -12.95 -2.94 17.28
CA ASP A 168 -13.93 -3.75 16.58
C ASP A 168 -15.10 -2.87 16.12
N LYS A 169 -15.41 -2.90 14.84
CA LYS A 169 -16.61 -2.27 14.24
C LYS A 169 -17.53 -3.31 13.62
N GLY A 170 -17.31 -4.58 13.92
CA GLY A 170 -18.18 -5.68 13.58
C GLY A 170 -19.49 -5.65 14.38
N ARG A 171 -20.26 -6.72 14.21
CA ARG A 171 -21.54 -6.92 14.90
C ARG A 171 -21.41 -8.03 15.96
N PRO A 172 -22.29 -8.07 16.97
CA PRO A 172 -22.32 -9.18 17.92
C PRO A 172 -22.33 -10.55 17.22
N GLY A 173 -21.47 -11.47 17.64
CA GLY A 173 -21.29 -12.79 17.01
C GLY A 173 -20.44 -12.79 15.73
N PHE A 174 -20.01 -11.62 15.23
CA PHE A 174 -19.17 -11.47 14.04
C PHE A 174 -18.16 -10.33 14.26
N LYS A 175 -17.33 -10.51 15.29
CA LYS A 175 -16.25 -9.59 15.65
C LYS A 175 -15.24 -9.49 14.52
N TRP A 176 -14.61 -8.33 14.40
CA TRP A 176 -13.49 -8.08 13.48
C TRP A 176 -13.85 -8.17 11.99
N ASN A 177 -15.13 -8.19 11.64
CA ASN A 177 -15.57 -8.07 10.25
C ASN A 177 -15.45 -6.63 9.69
N HIS A 178 -15.18 -5.67 10.57
CA HIS A 178 -14.69 -4.33 10.25
C HIS A 178 -13.89 -3.82 11.45
N GLY A 179 -13.05 -2.82 11.25
CA GLY A 179 -12.29 -2.24 12.35
C GLY A 179 -11.00 -1.55 11.95
N ASP A 180 -10.25 -1.21 12.98
CA ASP A 180 -8.90 -0.71 12.84
C ASP A 180 -8.03 -1.26 13.98
N SER A 181 -6.75 -1.47 13.70
CA SER A 181 -5.74 -1.64 14.73
C SER A 181 -4.42 -1.04 14.29
N TYR A 182 -3.58 -0.75 15.28
CA TYR A 182 -2.26 -0.20 15.03
C TYR A 182 -1.31 -0.52 16.15
N GLY A 183 -0.02 -0.54 15.81
CA GLY A 183 1.03 -0.71 16.79
C GLY A 183 2.40 -0.90 16.17
N VAL A 184 3.24 -1.66 16.86
CA VAL A 184 4.60 -1.96 16.43
C VAL A 184 4.90 -3.45 16.51
N ALA A 185 5.84 -3.92 15.69
CA ALA A 185 6.48 -5.21 15.84
C ALA A 185 7.99 -4.98 15.99
N ILE A 186 8.61 -5.57 17.01
CA ILE A 186 10.03 -5.33 17.32
C ILE A 186 10.78 -6.65 17.40
N ASP A 187 11.91 -6.74 16.71
CA ASP A 187 12.88 -7.82 16.86
C ASP A 187 14.20 -7.22 17.38
N SER A 188 14.48 -7.47 18.66
CA SER A 188 15.71 -6.99 19.30
C SER A 188 16.96 -7.62 18.71
N SER A 189 16.89 -8.86 18.24
CA SER A 189 18.04 -9.57 17.68
C SER A 189 18.44 -9.04 16.31
N ALA A 190 17.45 -8.63 15.51
CA ALA A 190 17.64 -8.01 14.21
C ALA A 190 17.81 -6.47 14.28
N SER A 191 17.65 -5.90 15.48
CA SER A 191 17.70 -4.45 15.73
C SER A 191 16.75 -3.66 14.82
N GLU A 192 15.50 -4.13 14.73
CA GLU A 192 14.50 -3.54 13.86
C GLU A 192 13.13 -3.40 14.50
N ILE A 193 12.41 -2.41 13.99
CA ILE A 193 11.04 -2.08 14.37
C ILE A 193 10.20 -1.89 13.11
N ILE A 194 9.00 -2.45 13.13
CA ILE A 194 7.95 -2.22 12.15
C ILE A 194 6.87 -1.41 12.83
N TYR A 195 6.54 -0.26 12.25
CA TYR A 195 5.35 0.50 12.60
C TYR A 195 4.23 0.08 11.66
N TRP A 196 3.04 -0.17 12.20
CA TRP A 196 1.91 -0.57 11.37
C TRP A 196 0.60 0.08 11.81
N ALA A 197 -0.29 0.26 10.83
CA ALA A 197 -1.69 0.62 11.01
C ALA A 197 -2.51 -0.07 9.92
N GLU A 198 -3.65 -0.65 10.28
CA GLU A 198 -4.49 -1.42 9.38
C GLU A 198 -5.98 -1.15 9.65
N LYS A 199 -6.77 -1.13 8.58
CA LYS A 199 -8.23 -0.98 8.62
C LYS A 199 -8.86 -2.02 7.71
N TRP A 200 -9.97 -2.58 8.14
CA TRP A 200 -10.76 -3.60 7.41
C TRP A 200 -12.26 -3.29 7.50
#